data_AF-A0A9N9TLH9-F1
#
_entry.id   AF-A0A9N9TLH9-F1
#
_cell.length_a   1.000
_cell.length_b   1.000
_cell.length_c   1.000
_cell.angle_alpha   90.00
_cell.angle_beta   90.00
_cell.angle_gamma   90.00
#
_symmetry.space_group_name_H-M   'P 1'
#
loop_
_entity.id
_entity.type
_entity.pdbx_description
1 polymer ?
#
loop_
_entity_poly.entity_id
_entity_poly.type
_entity_poly.pdbx_seq_one_letter_code
_entity_poly.pdbx_strand_id
1 'polypeptide(L)'
;MSHLRGRMHQEAVRQANLSPAEVEQFNLEQIVEAPAEREDPKVEAAKERGKSHRKRCKKIRQRMTVKAAEFETGYKPNVTDGANKRSMNRSINTIGSITNQASQGLSPAVSSQLDRILNELSRLLNKGAKGDLDIFQSVGGFAVLGKLLALGQDGNCSLPVKSMIICCNLWQIACRGANGSNNCQYVILSNRLVPVIDLLNAKLSNIDIKEDVLPSEPLCTALMQLVAVVLKNAPSGCPASRIQDIVR
;
A
#
# COMPACT_ATOMS: atom_id res chain seq x y z
N MET A 1 -11.56 31.63 -13.53
CA MET A 1 -12.87 31.56 -14.23
C MET A 1 -13.05 32.87 -14.97
N SER A 2 -13.48 32.86 -16.23
CA SER A 2 -13.77 34.13 -16.93
C SER A 2 -14.98 34.79 -16.27
N HIS A 3 -14.78 35.98 -15.71
CA HIS A 3 -15.82 36.75 -15.00
C HIS A 3 -16.84 37.38 -15.96
N LEU A 4 -16.62 37.29 -17.28
CA LEU A 4 -17.49 37.83 -18.33
C LEU A 4 -18.88 37.15 -18.39
N ARG A 5 -19.05 35.99 -17.74
CA ARG A 5 -20.35 35.31 -17.59
C ARG A 5 -20.92 35.40 -16.17
N GLY A 6 -20.27 36.15 -15.28
CA GLY A 6 -20.74 36.36 -13.91
C GLY A 6 -21.92 37.35 -13.85
N ARG A 7 -22.79 37.18 -12.86
CA ARG A 7 -23.99 38.03 -12.67
C ARG A 7 -23.67 39.53 -12.63
N MET A 8 -22.61 39.92 -11.91
CA MET A 8 -22.16 41.31 -11.85
C MET A 8 -21.76 41.88 -13.23
N HIS A 9 -21.06 41.10 -14.06
CA HIS A 9 -20.65 41.56 -15.39
C HIS A 9 -21.85 41.69 -16.32
N GLN A 10 -22.79 40.74 -16.26
CA GLN A 10 -24.04 40.81 -17.03
C GLN A 10 -24.89 42.02 -16.64
N GLU A 11 -24.94 42.38 -15.35
CA GLU A 11 -25.61 43.59 -14.88
C GLU A 11 -24.91 44.87 -15.35
N ALA A 12 -23.57 44.92 -15.33
CA ALA A 12 -22.80 46.06 -15.84
C ALA A 12 -23.01 46.27 -17.34
N VAL A 13 -22.95 45.21 -18.14
CA VAL A 13 -23.23 45.26 -19.59
C VAL A 13 -24.66 45.72 -19.86
N ARG A 14 -25.63 45.25 -19.06
CA ARG A 14 -27.04 45.64 -19.19
C ARG A 14 -27.30 47.09 -18.81
N GLN A 15 -26.59 47.63 -17.81
CA GLN A 15 -26.69 49.04 -17.41
C GLN A 15 -25.99 49.99 -18.39
N ALA A 16 -24.92 49.52 -19.06
CA ALA A 16 -24.20 50.31 -20.05
C ALA A 16 -24.96 50.49 -21.38
N ASN A 17 -26.05 49.75 -21.60
CA ASN A 17 -26.98 49.90 -22.74
C ASN A 17 -26.28 49.90 -24.12
N LEU A 18 -25.26 49.04 -24.25
CA LEU A 18 -24.37 48.95 -25.41
C LEU A 18 -25.01 48.18 -26.56
N SER A 19 -24.69 48.55 -27.79
CA SER A 19 -25.05 47.77 -28.98
C SER A 19 -24.28 46.43 -29.04
N PRO A 20 -24.76 45.42 -29.78
CA PRO A 20 -24.12 44.11 -29.84
C PRO A 20 -22.64 44.12 -30.24
N ALA A 21 -22.21 45.09 -31.06
CA ALA A 21 -20.80 45.25 -31.44
C ALA A 21 -19.96 45.88 -30.32
N GLU A 22 -20.54 46.81 -29.56
CA GLU A 22 -19.87 47.49 -28.44
C GLU A 22 -19.74 46.58 -27.21
N VAL A 23 -20.61 45.57 -27.07
CA VAL A 23 -20.52 44.57 -25.99
C VAL A 23 -19.23 43.75 -26.11
N GLU A 24 -18.81 43.39 -27.32
CA GLU A 24 -17.57 42.63 -27.52
C GLU A 24 -16.35 43.46 -27.13
N GLN A 25 -16.32 44.72 -27.55
CA GLN A 25 -15.24 45.66 -27.18
C GLN A 25 -15.21 45.93 -25.67
N PHE A 26 -16.38 46.16 -25.06
CA PHE A 26 -16.50 46.31 -23.61
C PHE A 26 -16.03 45.06 -22.87
N ASN A 27 -16.37 43.85 -23.34
CA ASN A 27 -15.90 42.61 -22.73
C ASN A 27 -14.37 42.50 -22.78
N LEU A 28 -13.74 42.89 -23.88
CA LEU A 28 -12.28 42.86 -24.04
C LEU A 28 -11.59 43.86 -23.11
N GLU A 29 -12.15 45.06 -22.92
CA GLU A 29 -11.63 46.07 -21.99
C GLU A 29 -11.70 45.62 -20.52
N GLN A 30 -12.65 44.75 -20.18
CA GLN A 30 -12.77 44.18 -18.84
C GLN A 30 -11.86 42.97 -18.61
N ILE A 31 -11.11 42.51 -19.62
CA ILE A 31 -10.09 41.46 -19.45
C ILE A 31 -8.82 42.11 -18.89
N VAL A 32 -8.66 42.03 -17.57
CA VAL A 32 -7.47 42.50 -16.88
C VAL A 32 -6.55 41.31 -16.58
N GLU A 33 -5.23 41.52 -16.67
CA GLU A 33 -4.27 40.53 -16.22
C GLU A 33 -4.47 40.23 -14.72
N ALA A 34 -4.48 38.94 -14.38
CA ALA A 34 -4.56 38.55 -12.98
C ALA A 34 -3.30 39.05 -12.24
N PRO A 35 -3.44 39.65 -11.04
CA PRO A 35 -2.29 40.10 -10.26
C PRO A 35 -1.31 38.94 -10.06
N ALA A 36 0.00 39.20 -10.22
CA ALA A 36 1.05 38.18 -10.06
C ALA A 36 1.03 37.48 -8.68
N GLU A 37 0.41 38.09 -7.68
CA GLU A 37 0.27 37.59 -6.32
C GLU A 37 -0.91 36.61 -6.12
N ARG A 38 -1.84 36.50 -7.07
CA ARG A 38 -2.98 35.59 -6.97
C ARG A 38 -2.70 34.28 -7.70
N GLU A 39 -2.52 33.23 -6.92
CA GLU A 39 -2.37 31.86 -7.42
C GLU A 39 -3.64 31.41 -8.17
N ASP A 40 -3.50 30.61 -9.23
CA ASP A 40 -4.65 30.11 -9.99
C ASP A 40 -5.63 29.38 -9.05
N PRO A 41 -6.92 29.75 -8.99
CA PRO A 41 -7.91 29.08 -8.16
C PRO A 41 -7.96 27.55 -8.34
N LYS A 42 -7.60 27.04 -9.52
CA LYS A 42 -7.48 25.59 -9.79
C LYS A 42 -6.30 24.97 -9.04
N VAL A 43 -5.17 25.67 -8.96
CA VAL A 43 -3.96 25.26 -8.22
C VAL A 43 -4.25 25.29 -6.72
N GLU A 44 -4.90 26.34 -6.24
CA GLU A 44 -5.31 26.46 -4.84
C GLU A 44 -6.29 25.34 -4.44
N ALA A 45 -7.33 25.09 -5.26
CA ALA A 45 -8.27 23.99 -5.05
C ALA A 45 -7.61 22.60 -5.13
N ALA A 46 -6.59 22.42 -5.99
CA ALA A 46 -5.80 21.19 -6.04
C ALA A 46 -4.96 20.99 -4.76
N LYS A 47 -4.32 22.06 -4.25
CA LYS A 47 -3.57 22.02 -2.99
C LYS A 47 -4.48 21.68 -1.80
N GLU A 48 -5.66 22.29 -1.71
CA GLU A 48 -6.63 22.01 -0.63
C GLU A 48 -7.15 20.57 -0.70
N ARG A 49 -7.49 20.06 -1.90
CA ARG A 49 -7.81 18.63 -2.10
C ARG A 49 -6.69 17.72 -1.62
N GLY A 50 -5.43 18.05 -1.95
CA GLY A 50 -4.25 17.31 -1.50
C GLY A 50 -4.06 17.32 0.01
N LYS A 51 -4.27 18.47 0.68
CA LYS A 51 -4.21 18.58 2.15
C LYS A 51 -5.29 17.72 2.81
N SER A 52 -6.53 17.79 2.33
CA SER A 52 -7.65 16.99 2.83
C SER A 52 -7.39 15.50 2.68
N HIS A 53 -6.89 15.08 1.51
CA HIS A 53 -6.51 13.70 1.24
C HIS A 53 -5.43 13.20 2.20
N ARG A 54 -4.32 13.93 2.36
CA ARG A 54 -3.24 13.58 3.32
C ARG A 54 -3.74 13.45 4.76
N LYS A 55 -4.61 14.38 5.21
CA LYS A 55 -5.23 14.31 6.54
C LYS A 55 -6.08 13.04 6.69
N ARG A 56 -6.84 12.66 5.67
CA ARG A 56 -7.65 11.43 5.67
C ARG A 56 -6.77 10.18 5.76
N CYS A 57 -5.72 10.08 4.94
CA CYS A 57 -4.78 8.96 4.98
C CYS A 57 -4.10 8.85 6.35
N LYS A 58 -3.67 9.97 6.96
CA LYS A 58 -3.09 9.97 8.32
C LYS A 58 -4.07 9.43 9.36
N LYS A 59 -5.34 9.83 9.30
CA LYS A 59 -6.39 9.31 10.20
C LYS A 59 -6.64 7.82 10.01
N ILE A 60 -6.66 7.33 8.77
CA ILE A 60 -6.80 5.90 8.47
C ILE A 60 -5.62 5.12 9.07
N ARG A 61 -4.37 5.54 8.80
CA ARG A 61 -3.16 4.91 9.34
C ARG A 61 -3.13 4.86 10.87
N GLN A 62 -3.48 5.98 11.51
CA GLN A 62 -3.56 6.04 12.96
C GLN A 62 -4.60 5.05 13.51
N ARG A 63 -5.80 5.01 12.92
CA ARG A 63 -6.85 4.06 13.32
C ARG A 63 -6.43 2.61 13.12
N MET A 64 -5.77 2.29 12.00
CA MET A 64 -5.27 0.94 11.72
C MET A 64 -4.26 0.50 12.78
N THR A 65 -3.33 1.40 13.14
CA THR A 65 -2.29 1.17 14.15
C THR A 65 -2.89 0.93 15.54
N VAL A 66 -3.79 1.81 16.00
CA VAL A 66 -4.43 1.69 17.32
C VAL A 66 -5.20 0.38 17.43
N LYS A 67 -6.08 0.10 16.47
CA LYS A 67 -6.88 -1.13 16.46
C LYS A 67 -6.02 -2.40 16.32
N ALA A 68 -4.86 -2.31 15.67
CA ALA A 68 -3.93 -3.44 15.59
C ALA A 68 -3.26 -3.72 16.94
N ALA A 69 -2.88 -2.67 17.68
CA ALA A 69 -2.35 -2.80 19.03
C ALA A 69 -3.40 -3.38 19.98
N GLU A 70 -4.66 -2.93 19.89
CA GLU A 70 -5.79 -3.50 20.64
C GLU A 70 -5.96 -4.99 20.33
N PHE A 71 -5.95 -5.36 19.04
CA PHE A 71 -6.04 -6.76 18.64
C PHE A 71 -4.89 -7.61 19.19
N GLU A 72 -3.64 -7.19 18.99
CA GLU A 72 -2.46 -7.95 19.44
C GLU A 72 -2.40 -8.09 20.97
N THR A 73 -2.91 -7.11 21.73
CA THR A 73 -2.98 -7.19 23.21
C THR A 73 -3.90 -8.32 23.69
N GLY A 74 -5.01 -8.56 22.99
CA GLY A 74 -5.96 -9.63 23.30
C GLY A 74 -5.68 -10.93 22.54
N TYR A 75 -4.77 -10.91 21.56
CA TYR A 75 -4.54 -12.03 20.68
C TYR A 75 -3.69 -13.10 21.35
N LYS A 76 -4.28 -14.29 21.53
CA LYS A 76 -3.53 -15.48 21.95
C LYS A 76 -3.30 -16.35 20.71
N PRO A 77 -2.05 -16.48 20.23
CA PRO A 77 -1.78 -17.35 19.10
C PRO A 77 -2.17 -18.78 19.48
N ASN A 78 -2.81 -19.48 18.55
CA ASN A 78 -2.99 -20.92 18.68
C ASN A 78 -1.62 -21.57 18.67
N VAL A 79 -1.15 -22.01 19.84
CA VAL A 79 0.12 -22.72 19.96
C VAL A 79 -0.10 -24.15 19.45
N THR A 80 -0.05 -24.28 18.13
CA THR A 80 -0.06 -25.59 17.48
C THR A 80 1.35 -26.16 17.57
N ASP A 81 1.47 -27.41 18.02
CA ASP A 81 2.72 -28.15 17.90
C ASP A 81 2.69 -29.01 16.63
N GLY A 82 3.85 -29.23 16.04
CA GLY A 82 3.93 -29.96 14.78
C GLY A 82 5.37 -30.25 14.38
N ALA A 83 5.55 -31.30 13.59
CA ALA A 83 6.87 -31.81 13.20
C ALA A 83 7.78 -30.74 12.58
N ASN A 84 7.19 -29.77 11.87
CA ASN A 84 7.91 -28.72 11.17
C ASN A 84 8.20 -27.47 12.01
N LYS A 85 7.62 -27.32 13.20
CA LYS A 85 7.71 -26.09 14.01
C LYS A 85 9.14 -25.65 14.28
N ARG A 86 10.01 -26.58 14.68
CA ARG A 86 11.43 -26.29 14.97
C ARG A 86 12.17 -25.81 13.72
N SER A 87 11.96 -26.47 12.58
CA SER A 87 12.60 -26.09 11.32
C SER A 87 12.12 -24.72 10.86
N MET A 88 10.81 -24.48 10.90
CA MET A 88 10.20 -23.22 10.52
C MET A 88 10.67 -22.06 11.40
N ASN A 89 10.71 -22.26 12.72
CA ASN A 89 11.23 -21.25 13.65
C ASN A 89 12.70 -20.89 13.34
N ARG A 90 13.54 -21.89 13.02
CA ARG A 90 14.93 -21.66 12.60
C ARG A 90 14.98 -20.81 11.33
N SER A 91 14.19 -21.16 10.31
CA SER A 91 14.13 -20.41 9.05
C SER A 91 13.67 -18.96 9.25
N ILE A 92 12.62 -18.74 10.06
CA ILE A 92 12.12 -17.40 10.37
C ILE A 92 13.16 -16.57 11.14
N ASN A 93 13.86 -17.16 12.12
CA ASN A 93 14.93 -16.49 12.84
C ASN A 93 16.09 -16.10 11.92
N THR A 94 16.47 -16.97 10.98
CA THR A 94 17.51 -16.65 9.99
C THR A 94 17.08 -15.48 9.09
N ILE A 95 15.85 -15.47 8.57
CA ILE A 95 15.35 -14.33 7.76
C ILE A 95 15.32 -13.05 8.61
N GLY A 96 14.92 -13.14 9.88
CA GLY A 96 14.95 -12.03 10.82
C GLY A 96 16.37 -11.46 11.03
N SER A 97 17.36 -12.34 11.18
CA SER A 97 18.77 -11.94 11.29
C SER A 97 19.26 -11.25 10.02
N ILE A 98 18.95 -11.79 8.84
CA ILE A 98 19.29 -11.18 7.55
C ILE A 98 18.68 -9.78 7.45
N THR A 99 17.41 -9.65 7.83
CA THR A 99 16.67 -8.37 7.78
C THR A 99 17.26 -7.33 8.71
N ASN A 100 17.66 -7.72 9.93
CA ASN A 100 18.29 -6.80 10.89
C ASN A 100 19.69 -6.34 10.47
N GLN A 101 20.41 -7.14 9.68
CA GLN A 101 21.75 -6.82 9.16
C GLN A 101 21.72 -6.09 7.82
N ALA A 102 20.55 -6.00 7.18
CA ALA A 102 20.39 -5.46 5.83
C ALA A 102 20.68 -3.95 5.70
N SER A 103 20.78 -3.22 6.82
CA SER A 103 21.16 -1.79 6.83
C SER A 103 22.54 -1.52 6.21
N GLN A 104 23.40 -2.54 6.14
CA GLN A 104 24.73 -2.48 5.51
C GLN A 104 24.73 -2.98 4.05
N GLY A 105 23.55 -3.24 3.48
CA GLY A 105 23.39 -3.93 2.20
C GLY A 105 23.49 -5.45 2.33
N LEU A 106 22.91 -6.16 1.36
CA LEU A 106 22.94 -7.62 1.32
C LEU A 106 23.93 -8.09 0.26
N SER A 107 24.87 -8.97 0.65
CA SER A 107 25.76 -9.60 -0.31
C SER A 107 24.98 -10.55 -1.24
N PRO A 108 25.51 -10.87 -2.44
CA PRO A 108 24.88 -11.84 -3.34
C PRO A 108 24.69 -13.23 -2.70
N ALA A 109 25.61 -13.64 -1.84
CA ALA A 109 25.54 -14.90 -1.10
C ALA A 109 24.38 -14.91 -0.10
N VAL A 110 24.23 -13.83 0.68
CA VAL A 110 23.12 -13.68 1.64
C VAL A 110 21.77 -13.60 0.92
N SER A 111 21.72 -12.88 -0.21
CA SER A 111 20.52 -12.81 -1.06
C SER A 111 20.12 -14.19 -1.61
N SER A 112 21.09 -14.99 -2.04
CA SER A 112 20.84 -16.36 -2.53
C SER A 112 20.38 -17.30 -1.40
N GLN A 113 20.95 -17.15 -0.21
CA GLN A 113 20.52 -17.89 0.98
C GLN A 113 19.07 -17.54 1.36
N LEU A 114 18.72 -16.25 1.33
CA LEU A 114 17.36 -15.77 1.57
C LEU A 114 16.37 -16.41 0.58
N ASP A 115 16.65 -16.33 -0.72
CA ASP A 115 15.82 -16.94 -1.77
C ASP A 115 15.60 -18.44 -1.51
N ARG A 116 16.65 -19.17 -1.10
CA ARG A 116 16.57 -20.60 -0.78
C ARG A 116 15.62 -20.85 0.41
N ILE A 117 15.79 -20.11 1.50
CA ILE A 117 14.96 -20.28 2.71
C ILE A 117 13.50 -19.95 2.40
N LEU A 118 13.22 -18.87 1.67
CA LEU A 118 11.85 -18.49 1.29
C LEU A 118 11.18 -19.55 0.41
N ASN A 119 11.91 -20.13 -0.54
CA ASN A 119 11.39 -21.20 -1.39
C ASN A 119 11.20 -22.52 -0.61
N GLU A 120 12.07 -22.84 0.33
CA GLU A 120 11.93 -24.01 1.19
C GLU A 120 10.67 -23.90 2.06
N LEU A 121 10.46 -22.74 2.70
CA LEU A 121 9.21 -22.44 3.42
C LEU A 121 7.99 -22.51 2.50
N SER A 122 8.08 -22.02 1.26
CA SER A 122 6.99 -22.10 0.29
C SER A 122 6.62 -23.54 -0.06
N ARG A 123 7.61 -24.42 -0.19
CA ARG A 123 7.38 -25.86 -0.44
C ARG A 123 6.79 -26.52 0.79
N LEU A 124 7.27 -26.17 1.98
CA LEU A 124 6.79 -26.69 3.26
C LEU A 124 5.32 -26.33 3.46
N LEU A 125 4.92 -25.07 3.27
CA LEU A 125 3.51 -24.66 3.44
C LEU A 125 2.56 -25.21 2.36
N ASN A 126 3.03 -25.43 1.13
CA ASN A 126 2.20 -26.00 0.06
C ASN A 126 1.94 -27.50 0.24
N LYS A 127 2.93 -28.26 0.71
CA LYS A 127 2.86 -29.73 0.86
C LYS A 127 2.59 -30.18 2.29
N GLY A 128 2.66 -29.25 3.23
CA GLY A 128 2.60 -29.50 4.67
C GLY A 128 1.21 -29.77 5.19
N ALA A 129 1.15 -30.07 6.49
CA ALA A 129 -0.12 -30.26 7.17
C ALA A 129 -0.86 -28.93 7.31
N LYS A 130 -2.19 -28.97 7.48
CA LYS A 130 -3.00 -27.77 7.74
C LYS A 130 -2.45 -26.92 8.89
N GLY A 131 -1.94 -27.56 9.94
CA GLY A 131 -1.34 -26.89 11.09
C GLY A 131 -0.05 -26.12 10.79
N ASP A 132 0.63 -26.39 9.67
CA ASP A 132 1.87 -25.67 9.31
C ASP A 132 1.61 -24.19 8.99
N LEU A 133 0.39 -23.85 8.51
CA LEU A 133 -0.02 -22.47 8.30
C LEU A 133 -0.17 -21.69 9.61
N ASP A 134 -0.77 -22.33 10.63
CA ASP A 134 -0.93 -21.74 11.97
C ASP A 134 0.43 -21.65 12.68
N ILE A 135 1.29 -22.67 12.51
CA ILE A 135 2.66 -22.67 13.02
C ILE A 135 3.42 -21.49 12.42
N PHE A 136 3.35 -21.28 11.10
CA PHE A 136 4.00 -20.15 10.41
C PHE A 136 3.61 -18.81 10.99
N GLN A 137 2.32 -18.63 11.26
CA GLN A 137 1.82 -17.45 11.93
C GLN A 137 2.38 -17.33 13.35
N SER A 138 2.33 -18.40 14.15
CA SER A 138 2.72 -18.43 15.56
C SER A 138 4.21 -18.16 15.79
N VAL A 139 5.08 -18.55 14.85
CA VAL A 139 6.53 -18.29 14.92
C VAL A 139 6.91 -16.92 14.35
N GLY A 140 5.93 -16.07 14.02
CA GLY A 140 6.17 -14.70 13.57
C GLY A 140 6.48 -14.56 12.08
N GLY A 141 6.08 -15.53 11.24
CA GLY A 141 6.36 -15.52 9.80
C GLY A 141 5.95 -14.21 9.11
N PHE A 142 4.70 -13.75 9.32
CA PHE A 142 4.21 -12.50 8.72
C PHE A 142 4.94 -11.25 9.21
N ALA A 143 5.39 -11.23 10.47
CA ALA A 143 6.15 -10.10 11.01
C ALA A 143 7.50 -9.96 10.29
N VAL A 144 8.19 -11.07 10.07
CA VAL A 144 9.48 -11.09 9.38
C VAL A 144 9.33 -10.79 7.88
N LEU A 145 8.33 -11.36 7.21
CA LEU A 145 8.06 -11.02 5.80
C LEU A 145 7.69 -9.54 5.61
N GLY A 146 6.91 -8.96 6.54
CA GLY A 146 6.58 -7.53 6.53
C GLY A 146 7.82 -6.65 6.66
N LYS A 147 8.74 -6.98 7.58
CA LYS A 147 10.02 -6.27 7.71
C LYS A 147 10.88 -6.39 6.44
N LEU A 148 10.92 -7.58 5.84
CA LEU A 148 11.69 -7.81 4.61
C LEU A 148 11.18 -6.93 3.45
N LEU A 149 9.86 -6.79 3.29
CA LEU A 149 9.28 -5.91 2.27
C LEU A 149 9.44 -4.42 2.61
N ALA A 150 9.50 -4.05 3.88
CA ALA A 150 9.79 -2.68 4.29
C ALA A 150 11.19 -2.23 3.82
N LEU A 151 12.19 -3.13 3.85
CA LEU A 151 13.53 -2.85 3.32
C LEU A 151 13.53 -2.47 1.83
N GLY A 152 12.56 -2.95 1.06
CA GLY A 152 12.41 -2.58 -0.36
C GLY A 152 12.01 -1.12 -0.59
N GLN A 153 11.60 -0.41 0.47
CA GLN A 153 11.33 1.03 0.45
C GLN A 153 12.58 1.84 0.80
N ASP A 154 13.50 1.25 1.55
CA ASP A 154 14.71 1.92 2.01
C ASP A 154 15.72 1.98 0.86
N GLY A 155 15.95 3.19 0.33
CA GLY A 155 16.92 3.41 -0.77
C GLY A 155 18.37 2.99 -0.44
N ASN A 156 18.67 2.74 0.83
CA ASN A 156 19.98 2.28 1.32
C ASN A 156 20.13 0.76 1.34
N CYS A 157 19.03 0.00 1.21
CA CYS A 157 19.05 -1.46 1.22
C CYS A 157 18.54 -2.00 -0.11
N SER A 158 19.46 -2.43 -0.99
CA SER A 158 19.10 -3.06 -2.26
C SER A 158 18.71 -4.53 -2.05
N LEU A 159 17.47 -4.79 -1.64
CA LEU A 159 16.89 -6.13 -1.71
C LEU A 159 16.54 -6.45 -3.17
N PRO A 160 16.99 -7.57 -3.76
CA PRO A 160 16.65 -7.91 -5.14
C PRO A 160 15.14 -8.05 -5.35
N VAL A 161 14.64 -7.53 -6.48
CA VAL A 161 13.22 -7.64 -6.87
C VAL A 161 12.72 -9.08 -6.86
N LYS A 162 13.57 -10.01 -7.30
CA LYS A 162 13.29 -11.45 -7.26
C LYS A 162 12.97 -11.94 -5.84
N SER A 163 13.77 -11.56 -4.85
CA SER A 163 13.57 -11.96 -3.45
C SER A 163 12.26 -11.40 -2.88
N MET A 164 11.91 -10.16 -3.24
CA MET A 164 10.62 -9.55 -2.86
C MET A 164 9.43 -10.29 -3.47
N ILE A 165 9.52 -10.71 -4.73
CA ILE A 165 8.48 -11.50 -5.39
C ILE A 165 8.32 -12.87 -4.73
N ILE A 166 9.42 -13.56 -4.41
CA ILE A 166 9.38 -14.85 -3.69
C ILE A 166 8.74 -14.66 -2.30
N CYS A 167 9.07 -13.58 -1.59
CA CYS A 167 8.45 -13.21 -0.32
C CYS A 167 6.93 -13.00 -0.47
N CYS A 168 6.48 -12.28 -1.49
CA CYS A 168 5.06 -12.09 -1.78
C CYS A 168 4.36 -13.43 -2.04
N ASN A 169 4.99 -14.32 -2.80
CA ASN A 169 4.44 -15.64 -3.11
C ASN A 169 4.33 -16.53 -1.86
N LEU A 170 5.33 -16.54 -0.98
CA LEU A 170 5.26 -17.25 0.30
C LEU A 170 4.10 -16.74 1.16
N TRP A 171 3.93 -15.41 1.27
CA TRP A 171 2.82 -14.83 2.00
C TRP A 171 1.47 -15.23 1.40
N GLN A 172 1.36 -15.21 0.06
CA GLN A 172 0.15 -15.67 -0.63
C GLN A 172 -0.16 -17.15 -0.32
N ILE A 173 0.84 -18.04 -0.33
CA ILE A 173 0.66 -19.45 0.03
C ILE A 173 0.11 -19.57 1.45
N ALA A 174 0.66 -18.81 2.39
CA ALA A 174 0.23 -18.84 3.79
C ALA A 174 -1.21 -18.35 4.00
N CYS A 175 -1.75 -17.57 3.06
CA CYS A 175 -3.06 -16.92 3.15
C CYS A 175 -4.10 -17.49 2.17
N ARG A 176 -3.76 -18.43 1.29
CA ARG A 176 -4.67 -18.91 0.23
C ARG A 176 -5.54 -20.07 0.69
N GLY A 177 -6.79 -20.11 0.20
CA GLY A 177 -7.71 -21.23 0.37
C GLY A 177 -8.32 -21.32 1.78
N ALA A 178 -9.18 -22.31 2.00
CA ALA A 178 -9.95 -22.44 3.24
C ALA A 178 -9.06 -22.49 4.50
N ASN A 179 -7.88 -23.11 4.41
CA ASN A 179 -6.94 -23.23 5.52
C ASN A 179 -6.18 -21.93 5.81
N GLY A 180 -6.02 -21.03 4.83
CA GLY A 180 -5.36 -19.74 4.99
C GLY A 180 -6.27 -18.62 5.51
N SER A 181 -7.57 -18.87 5.69
CA SER A 181 -8.53 -17.83 6.06
C SER A 181 -8.27 -17.23 7.45
N ASN A 182 -7.83 -18.07 8.41
CA ASN A 182 -7.41 -17.60 9.73
C ASN A 182 -6.20 -16.67 9.65
N ASN A 183 -5.22 -17.01 8.80
CA ASN A 183 -4.06 -16.17 8.54
C ASN A 183 -4.46 -14.83 7.90
N CYS A 184 -5.42 -14.81 6.97
CA CYS A 184 -5.96 -13.57 6.42
C CYS A 184 -6.58 -12.69 7.51
N GLN A 185 -7.39 -13.28 8.39
CA GLN A 185 -7.98 -12.55 9.52
C GLN A 185 -6.89 -11.98 10.42
N TYR A 186 -5.91 -12.78 10.81
CA TYR A 186 -4.79 -12.34 11.62
C TYR A 186 -4.07 -11.17 10.95
N VAL A 187 -3.64 -11.32 9.69
CA VAL A 187 -2.89 -10.30 8.94
C VAL A 187 -3.66 -8.97 8.83
N ILE A 188 -4.97 -9.03 8.60
CA ILE A 188 -5.83 -7.84 8.51
C ILE A 188 -5.98 -7.17 9.88
N LEU A 189 -6.25 -7.94 10.94
CA LEU A 189 -6.49 -7.39 12.28
C LEU A 189 -5.22 -6.89 12.96
N SER A 190 -4.10 -7.58 12.78
CA SER A 190 -2.76 -7.17 13.24
C SER A 190 -2.07 -6.14 12.34
N ASN A 191 -2.73 -5.72 11.25
CA ASN A 191 -2.23 -4.66 10.36
C ASN A 191 -0.86 -4.98 9.71
N ARG A 192 -0.61 -6.27 9.42
CA ARG A 192 0.66 -6.74 8.87
C ARG A 192 0.85 -6.39 7.40
N LEU A 193 -0.21 -5.98 6.69
CA LEU A 193 -0.14 -5.55 5.28
C LEU A 193 0.44 -4.16 5.07
N VAL A 194 0.66 -3.35 6.10
CA VAL A 194 1.16 -1.96 5.91
C VAL A 194 2.43 -1.88 5.06
N PRO A 195 3.50 -2.68 5.31
CA PRO A 195 4.69 -2.63 4.47
C PRO A 195 4.45 -3.00 3.01
N VAL A 196 3.47 -3.88 2.74
CA VAL A 196 3.06 -4.29 1.39
C VAL A 196 2.39 -3.12 0.67
N ILE A 197 1.45 -2.46 1.34
CA ILE A 197 0.70 -1.31 0.80
C ILE A 197 1.64 -0.12 0.57
N ASP A 198 2.54 0.14 1.52
CA ASP A 198 3.49 1.24 1.43
C ASP A 198 4.50 1.02 0.30
N LEU A 199 5.01 -0.21 0.13
CA LEU A 199 5.91 -0.55 -0.96
C LEU A 199 5.19 -0.45 -2.30
N LEU A 200 3.95 -0.96 -2.40
CA LEU A 200 3.15 -0.85 -3.61
C LEU A 200 2.91 0.62 -3.99
N ASN A 201 2.50 1.46 -3.03
CA ASN A 201 2.29 2.88 -3.27
C ASN A 201 3.57 3.60 -3.70
N ALA A 202 4.70 3.29 -3.06
CA ALA A 202 6.00 3.85 -3.42
C ALA A 202 6.40 3.47 -4.85
N LYS A 203 6.18 2.22 -5.26
CA LYS A 203 6.46 1.77 -6.64
C LYS A 203 5.51 2.40 -7.65
N LEU A 204 4.20 2.33 -7.42
CA LEU A 204 3.19 2.93 -8.30
C LEU A 204 3.38 4.44 -8.48
N SER A 205 3.84 5.17 -7.46
CA SER A 205 4.11 6.61 -7.57
C SER A 205 5.32 6.94 -8.45
N ASN A 206 6.21 5.97 -8.68
CA ASN A 206 7.40 6.12 -9.53
C ASN A 206 7.20 5.55 -10.93
N ILE A 207 6.03 4.98 -11.22
CA ILE A 207 5.71 4.47 -12.54
C ILE A 207 5.45 5.67 -13.47
N ASP A 208 6.36 5.88 -14.41
CA ASP A 208 6.19 6.83 -15.50
C ASP A 208 5.20 6.24 -16.52
N ILE A 209 3.99 6.80 -16.57
CA ILE A 209 2.95 6.37 -17.53
C ILE A 209 3.29 7.01 -18.88
N LYS A 210 4.08 6.31 -19.68
CA LYS A 210 4.29 6.67 -21.09
C LYS A 210 3.10 6.15 -21.90
N GLU A 211 2.52 7.00 -22.75
CA GLU A 211 1.25 6.76 -23.46
C GLU A 211 1.23 5.45 -24.29
N ASP A 212 2.39 4.93 -24.72
CA ASP A 212 2.48 3.79 -25.65
C ASP A 212 2.91 2.45 -25.02
N VAL A 213 3.33 2.42 -23.76
CA VAL A 213 3.75 1.16 -23.09
C VAL A 213 3.21 1.13 -21.68
N LEU A 214 2.25 0.22 -21.43
CA LEU A 214 1.82 -0.10 -20.08
C LEU A 214 3.04 -0.60 -19.28
N PRO A 215 3.43 0.10 -18.22
CA PRO A 215 4.57 -0.30 -17.40
C PRO A 215 4.22 -1.61 -16.69
N SER A 216 4.85 -2.71 -17.13
CA SER A 216 4.75 -4.00 -16.47
C SER A 216 5.87 -4.10 -15.44
N GLU A 217 5.54 -3.78 -14.18
CA GLU A 217 6.45 -3.99 -13.06
C GLU A 217 6.06 -5.29 -12.33
N PRO A 218 6.86 -6.38 -12.43
CA PRO A 218 6.51 -7.69 -11.86
C PRO A 218 6.28 -7.66 -10.34
N LEU A 219 6.98 -6.76 -9.64
CA LEU A 219 6.81 -6.58 -8.20
C LEU A 219 5.44 -5.97 -7.86
N CYS A 220 5.02 -4.93 -8.56
CA CYS A 220 3.69 -4.34 -8.37
C CYS A 220 2.60 -5.38 -8.58
N THR A 221 2.72 -6.22 -9.61
CA THR A 221 1.81 -7.35 -9.84
C THR A 221 1.79 -8.32 -8.65
N ALA A 222 2.95 -8.72 -8.14
CA ALA A 222 3.03 -9.63 -7.00
C ALA A 222 2.45 -9.04 -5.71
N LEU A 223 2.68 -7.75 -5.44
CA LEU A 223 2.12 -7.01 -4.30
C LEU A 223 0.60 -6.88 -4.40
N MET A 224 0.07 -6.51 -5.57
CA MET A 224 -1.37 -6.43 -5.82
C MET A 224 -2.05 -7.80 -5.67
N GLN A 225 -1.45 -8.86 -6.21
CA GLN A 225 -1.94 -10.23 -6.03
C GLN A 225 -1.94 -10.65 -4.56
N LEU A 226 -0.90 -10.30 -3.80
CA LEU A 226 -0.85 -10.55 -2.37
C LEU A 226 -2.01 -9.87 -1.63
N VAL A 227 -2.21 -8.57 -1.85
CA VAL A 227 -3.33 -7.83 -1.24
C VAL A 227 -4.67 -8.47 -1.63
N ALA A 228 -4.86 -8.79 -2.92
CA ALA A 228 -6.07 -9.43 -3.40
C ALA A 228 -6.34 -10.80 -2.77
N VAL A 229 -5.31 -11.66 -2.64
CA VAL A 229 -5.43 -12.97 -1.97
C VAL A 229 -5.87 -12.80 -0.52
N VAL A 230 -5.25 -11.88 0.22
CA VAL A 230 -5.58 -11.67 1.63
C VAL A 230 -7.00 -11.15 1.80
N LEU A 231 -7.41 -10.16 1.00
CA LEU A 231 -8.75 -9.58 1.09
C LEU A 231 -9.84 -10.56 0.63
N LYS A 232 -9.61 -11.31 -0.46
CA LYS A 232 -10.57 -12.28 -0.98
C LYS A 232 -10.81 -13.45 -0.04
N ASN A 233 -9.78 -13.87 0.70
CA ASN A 233 -9.83 -15.01 1.59
C ASN A 233 -10.09 -14.63 3.07
N ALA A 234 -10.34 -13.34 3.34
CA ALA A 234 -10.76 -12.87 4.65
C ALA A 234 -12.10 -13.53 5.06
N PRO A 235 -12.21 -14.08 6.28
CA PRO A 235 -13.45 -14.72 6.71
C PRO A 235 -14.55 -13.67 6.94
N SER A 236 -15.81 -14.11 6.90
CA SER A 236 -16.99 -13.26 7.11
C SER A 236 -17.00 -12.56 8.48
N GLY A 237 -16.30 -13.10 9.48
CA GLY A 237 -16.10 -12.47 10.79
C GLY A 237 -15.11 -11.31 10.79
N CYS A 238 -14.44 -11.00 9.69
CA CYS A 238 -13.55 -9.84 9.60
C CYS A 238 -14.39 -8.55 9.47
N PRO A 239 -14.22 -7.55 10.35
CA PRO A 239 -15.04 -6.34 10.29
C PRO A 239 -14.84 -5.60 8.96
N ALA A 240 -15.92 -5.27 8.26
CA ALA A 240 -15.85 -4.57 6.97
C ALA A 240 -15.07 -3.24 7.06
N SER A 241 -15.12 -2.56 8.21
CA SER A 241 -14.32 -1.34 8.45
C SER A 241 -12.81 -1.58 8.37
N ARG A 242 -12.34 -2.77 8.75
CA ARG A 242 -10.91 -3.16 8.67
C ARG A 242 -10.48 -3.39 7.22
N ILE A 243 -11.32 -4.04 6.43
CA ILE A 243 -11.09 -4.25 5.00
C ILE A 243 -11.09 -2.90 4.27
N GLN A 244 -12.05 -2.03 4.58
CA GLN A 244 -12.13 -0.68 3.98
C GLN A 244 -10.91 0.19 4.31
N ASP A 245 -10.33 0.05 5.51
CA ASP A 245 -9.13 0.79 5.89
C ASP A 245 -7.88 0.35 5.08
N ILE A 246 -7.84 -0.89 4.57
CA ILE A 246 -6.75 -1.41 3.73
C ILE A 246 -6.88 -0.93 2.27
N VAL A 247 -8.11 -0.79 1.76
CA VAL A 247 -8.38 -0.46 0.36
C VAL A 247 -8.35 1.05 0.09
N ARG A 248 -8.36 1.89 1.13
CA ARG A 248 -8.44 3.37 1.04
C ARG A 248 -7.11 4.05 1.30
#